data_AF-A0A7W1TWP5-F1
#
_entry.id   AF-A0A7W1TWP5-F1
#
_cell.length_a   1.000
_cell.length_b   1.000
_cell.length_c   1.000
_cell.angle_alpha   90.00
_cell.angle_beta   90.00
_cell.angle_gamma   90.00
#
_symmetry.space_group_name_H-M   'P 1'
#
loop_
_entity.id
_entity.type
_entity.pdbx_description
1 polymer ?
#
loop_
_entity_poly.entity_id
_entity_poly.type
_entity_poly.pdbx_seq_one_letter_code
_entity_poly.pdbx_strand_id
1 'polypeptide(L)'
;MTTRLIEPLPGTLDATVVVPGSKSITNRALVVAALAEGTSVLSGALHADDTDAMAAALSALGVKVSTEAETRALRVEGVSGVVPPGPADLDARLSGTTARFLLPLLALGSGRYRLDGAPPLRRRPMGPLVSALTDLGAEVEEAGRDHLPLTVLGRGLAGGSV
;
A
#
# COMPACT_ATOMS: atom_id res chain seq x y z
N MET A 1 -28.67 2.98 -6.14
CA MET A 1 -28.17 1.60 -6.37
C MET A 1 -28.64 1.16 -7.73
N THR A 2 -27.74 0.71 -8.59
CA THR A 2 -28.10 0.19 -9.91
C THR A 2 -28.22 -1.34 -9.78
N THR A 3 -29.44 -1.86 -9.88
CA THR A 3 -29.66 -3.31 -9.88
C THR A 3 -29.51 -3.83 -11.30
N ARG A 4 -28.81 -4.96 -11.47
CA ARG A 4 -28.77 -5.69 -12.74
C ARG A 4 -29.32 -7.10 -12.54
N LEU A 5 -30.22 -7.52 -13.43
CA LEU A 5 -30.72 -8.89 -13.50
C LEU A 5 -29.63 -9.78 -14.11
N ILE A 6 -29.39 -10.95 -13.51
CA ILE A 6 -28.55 -12.00 -14.10
C ILE A 6 -29.48 -13.06 -14.66
N GLU A 7 -29.42 -13.27 -15.97
CA GLU A 7 -30.26 -14.23 -16.69
C GLU A 7 -29.56 -15.60 -16.80
N PRO A 8 -30.31 -16.71 -16.88
CA PRO A 8 -29.74 -18.02 -17.15
C PRO A 8 -28.97 -18.04 -18.48
N LEU A 9 -27.84 -18.75 -18.51
CA LEU A 9 -27.10 -18.97 -19.76
C LEU A 9 -27.97 -19.79 -20.73
N PRO A 10 -28.08 -19.41 -22.02
CA PRO A 10 -28.92 -20.11 -22.99
C PRO A 10 -28.34 -21.47 -23.45
N GLY A 11 -27.15 -21.84 -22.99
CA GLY A 11 -26.44 -23.06 -23.38
C GLY A 11 -25.12 -23.24 -22.64
N THR A 12 -24.26 -24.12 -23.15
CA THR A 12 -22.91 -24.35 -22.60
C THR A 12 -22.01 -23.13 -22.80
N LEU A 13 -21.25 -22.76 -21.77
CA LEU A 13 -20.28 -21.66 -21.83
C LEU A 13 -18.95 -22.17 -22.40
N ASP A 14 -18.57 -21.68 -23.58
CA ASP A 14 -17.24 -21.84 -24.16
C ASP A 14 -16.66 -20.45 -24.44
N ALA A 15 -15.76 -19.99 -23.57
CA ALA A 15 -15.19 -18.65 -23.63
C ALA A 15 -13.78 -18.62 -23.07
N THR A 16 -12.92 -17.81 -23.71
CA THR A 16 -11.61 -17.44 -23.18
C THR A 16 -11.67 -15.99 -22.71
N VAL A 17 -11.28 -15.76 -21.46
CA VAL A 17 -11.25 -14.42 -20.86
C VAL A 17 -9.86 -14.10 -20.34
N VAL A 18 -9.43 -12.86 -20.55
CA VAL A 18 -8.25 -12.33 -19.89
C VAL A 18 -8.67 -11.87 -18.51
N VAL A 19 -8.13 -12.51 -17.47
CA VAL A 19 -8.39 -12.10 -16.09
C VAL A 19 -7.63 -10.81 -15.75
N PRO A 20 -8.22 -9.92 -14.95
CA PRO A 20 -7.52 -8.71 -14.54
C PRO A 20 -6.33 -9.05 -13.64
N GLY A 21 -5.40 -8.10 -13.52
CA GLY A 21 -4.24 -8.22 -12.64
C GLY A 21 -4.61 -8.55 -11.19
N SER A 22 -3.69 -9.20 -10.48
CA SER A 22 -3.89 -9.51 -9.07
C SER A 22 -3.64 -8.28 -8.20
N LYS A 23 -4.70 -7.80 -7.54
CA LYS A 23 -4.64 -6.72 -6.53
C LYS A 23 -3.52 -6.92 -5.50
N SER A 24 -3.40 -8.14 -5.00
CA SER A 24 -2.42 -8.54 -4.00
C SER A 24 -0.98 -8.49 -4.54
N ILE A 25 -0.76 -8.87 -5.79
CA ILE A 25 0.56 -8.83 -6.43
C ILE A 25 0.90 -7.38 -6.75
N THR A 26 -0.02 -6.60 -7.34
CA THR A 26 0.21 -5.20 -7.67
C THR A 26 0.59 -4.37 -6.44
N ASN A 27 -0.10 -4.52 -5.30
CA ASN A 27 0.26 -3.80 -4.07
C ASN A 27 1.65 -4.18 -3.54
N ARG A 28 2.04 -5.45 -3.57
CA ARG A 28 3.38 -5.89 -3.15
C ARG A 28 4.46 -5.36 -4.11
N ALA A 29 4.20 -5.47 -5.41
CA ALA A 29 5.10 -5.01 -6.45
C ALA A 29 5.33 -3.50 -6.36
N LEU A 30 4.31 -2.70 -6.06
CA LEU A 30 4.44 -1.25 -5.85
C LEU A 30 5.41 -0.91 -4.72
N VAL A 31 5.31 -1.57 -3.57
CA VAL A 31 6.18 -1.31 -2.41
C VAL A 31 7.61 -1.77 -2.68
N VAL A 32 7.78 -2.95 -3.27
CA VAL A 32 9.11 -3.46 -3.64
C VAL A 32 9.76 -2.58 -4.70
N ALA A 33 9.02 -2.17 -5.72
CA ALA A 33 9.49 -1.26 -6.75
C ALA A 33 9.87 0.11 -6.20
N ALA A 34 9.10 0.63 -5.24
CA ALA A 34 9.41 1.89 -4.56
C ALA A 34 10.74 1.81 -3.81
N LEU A 35 11.05 0.68 -3.16
CA LEU A 35 12.31 0.48 -2.42
C LEU A 35 13.49 0.09 -3.30
N ALA A 36 13.27 -0.35 -4.54
CA ALA A 36 14.32 -0.82 -5.44
C ALA A 36 15.26 0.31 -5.89
N GLU A 37 16.43 -0.07 -6.39
CA GLU A 37 17.30 0.82 -7.16
C GLU A 37 16.79 0.92 -8.62
N GLY A 38 16.77 2.13 -9.18
CA GLY A 38 16.41 2.38 -10.58
C GLY A 38 14.90 2.51 -10.82
N THR A 39 14.42 2.11 -12.00
CA THR A 39 13.00 2.24 -12.37
C THR A 39 12.38 0.87 -12.65
N SER A 40 11.23 0.59 -12.04
CA SER A 40 10.42 -0.58 -12.32
C SER A 40 9.24 -0.23 -13.23
N VAL A 41 8.90 -1.12 -14.16
CA VAL A 41 7.69 -1.06 -14.99
C VAL A 41 6.84 -2.28 -14.70
N LEU A 42 5.66 -2.07 -14.12
CA LEU A 42 4.75 -3.11 -13.67
C LEU A 42 3.64 -3.31 -14.72
N SER A 43 3.84 -4.27 -15.62
CA SER A 43 2.83 -4.68 -16.60
C SER A 43 1.73 -5.54 -15.97
N GLY A 44 0.53 -5.51 -16.56
CA GLY A 44 -0.62 -6.27 -16.03
C GLY A 44 -1.07 -5.83 -14.63
N ALA A 45 -0.68 -4.64 -14.18
CA ALA A 45 -1.08 -4.09 -12.91
C ALA A 45 -2.59 -3.85 -12.86
N LEU A 46 -3.22 -4.18 -11.73
CA LEU A 46 -4.63 -3.86 -11.51
C LEU A 46 -4.78 -2.36 -11.19
N HIS A 47 -5.65 -1.67 -11.92
CA HIS A 47 -6.13 -0.33 -11.58
C HIS A 47 -7.45 -0.47 -10.84
N ALA A 48 -7.42 -0.25 -9.53
CA ALA A 48 -8.56 -0.40 -8.63
C ALA A 48 -8.32 0.42 -7.36
N ASP A 49 -9.39 0.69 -6.61
CA ASP A 49 -9.34 1.55 -5.41
C ASP A 49 -8.18 1.25 -4.45
N ASP A 50 -7.90 -0.04 -4.20
CA ASP A 50 -6.83 -0.45 -3.28
C ASP A 50 -5.42 -0.22 -3.83
N THR A 51 -5.20 -0.48 -5.13
CA THR A 51 -3.88 -0.29 -5.77
C THR A 51 -3.63 1.18 -6.08
N ASP A 52 -4.68 1.92 -6.39
CA ASP A 52 -4.64 3.38 -6.54
C ASP A 52 -4.36 4.06 -5.19
N ALA A 53 -4.90 3.52 -4.08
CA ALA A 53 -4.56 3.98 -2.73
C ALA A 53 -3.08 3.78 -2.42
N MET A 54 -2.50 2.62 -2.78
CA MET A 54 -1.07 2.38 -2.62
C MET A 54 -0.22 3.34 -3.46
N ALA A 55 -0.52 3.46 -4.76
CA ALA A 55 0.21 4.34 -5.67
C ALA A 55 0.14 5.81 -5.19
N ALA A 56 -1.04 6.28 -4.79
CA ALA A 56 -1.22 7.64 -4.28
C ALA A 56 -0.45 7.88 -2.97
N ALA A 57 -0.46 6.91 -2.05
CA ALA A 57 0.28 7.03 -0.80
C ALA A 57 1.80 7.01 -1.01
N LEU A 58 2.32 6.20 -1.92
CA LEU A 58 3.73 6.24 -2.31
C LEU A 58 4.10 7.59 -2.96
N SER A 59 3.23 8.13 -3.82
CA SER A 59 3.41 9.48 -4.39
C SER A 59 3.39 10.58 -3.33
N ALA A 60 2.48 10.50 -2.35
CA ALA A 60 2.42 11.45 -1.25
C ALA A 60 3.64 11.34 -0.31
N LEU A 61 4.24 10.16 -0.21
CA LEU A 61 5.51 9.95 0.47
C LEU A 61 6.70 10.52 -0.31
N GLY A 62 6.56 10.83 -1.60
CA GLY A 62 7.61 11.38 -2.45
C GLY A 62 8.25 10.39 -3.43
N VAL A 63 7.72 9.17 -3.54
CA VAL A 63 8.11 8.19 -4.58
C VAL A 63 7.43 8.57 -5.89
N LYS A 64 8.14 8.63 -7.02
CA LYS A 64 7.49 8.94 -8.30
C LYS A 64 6.80 7.70 -8.85
N VAL A 65 5.46 7.72 -8.84
CA VAL A 65 4.61 6.70 -9.44
C VAL A 65 3.78 7.32 -10.55
N SER A 66 3.85 6.75 -11.76
CA SER A 66 3.05 7.18 -12.91
C SER A 66 2.44 5.98 -13.64
N THR A 67 1.42 6.26 -14.45
CA THR A 67 0.81 5.25 -15.34
C THR A 67 1.19 5.58 -16.78
N GLU A 68 1.74 4.61 -17.50
CA GLU A 68 2.03 4.74 -18.93
C GLU A 68 0.72 4.86 -19.74
N ALA A 69 0.68 5.76 -20.72
CA ALA A 69 -0.54 6.10 -21.43
C ALA A 69 -1.08 4.95 -22.29
N GLU A 70 -0.19 4.25 -22.99
CA GLU A 70 -0.54 3.21 -23.97
C GLU A 70 -0.78 1.86 -23.30
N THR A 71 0.14 1.44 -22.43
CA THR A 71 0.15 0.10 -21.83
C THR A 71 -0.65 0.02 -20.54
N ARG A 72 -0.95 1.18 -19.93
CA ARG A 72 -1.47 1.28 -18.56
C ARG A 72 -0.55 0.62 -17.52
N ALA A 73 0.71 0.35 -17.84
CA ALA A 73 1.68 -0.15 -16.89
C ALA A 73 1.98 0.92 -15.83
N LEU A 74 2.26 0.49 -14.59
CA LEU A 74 2.69 1.41 -13.54
C LEU A 74 4.21 1.54 -13.60
N ARG A 75 4.71 2.76 -13.77
CA ARG A 75 6.14 3.09 -13.72
C ARG A 75 6.46 3.67 -12.34
N VAL A 76 7.47 3.10 -11.68
CA VAL A 76 7.89 3.50 -10.33
C VAL A 76 9.39 3.79 -10.34
N GLU A 77 9.77 5.04 -10.06
CA GLU A 77 11.18 5.39 -9.80
C GLU A 77 11.48 5.04 -8.33
N GLY A 78 12.29 4.00 -8.13
CA GLY A 78 12.65 3.51 -6.82
C GLY A 78 13.61 4.46 -6.10
N VAL A 79 13.59 4.40 -4.76
CA VAL A 79 14.35 5.28 -3.88
C VAL A 79 15.65 4.65 -3.36
N SER A 80 16.07 3.51 -3.94
CA SER A 80 17.30 2.79 -3.59
C SER A 80 17.42 2.49 -2.10
N GLY A 81 16.31 2.03 -1.50
CA GLY A 81 16.20 1.71 -0.08
C GLY A 81 16.10 2.90 0.87
N VAL A 82 16.28 4.14 0.40
CA VAL A 82 16.22 5.35 1.23
C VAL A 82 14.82 5.96 1.15
N VAL A 83 13.96 5.61 2.11
CA VAL A 83 12.60 6.16 2.20
C VAL A 83 12.67 7.69 2.31
N PRO A 84 11.89 8.44 1.51
CA PRO A 84 11.93 9.91 1.55
C PRO A 84 11.69 10.46 2.97
N PRO A 85 12.45 11.49 3.38
CA PRO A 85 12.33 12.04 4.72
C PRO A 85 10.97 12.72 4.93
N GLY A 86 10.44 12.59 6.14
CA GLY A 86 9.18 13.23 6.53
C GLY A 86 9.30 14.76 6.71
N PRO A 87 8.18 15.43 7.04
CA PRO A 87 6.89 14.85 7.37
C PRO A 87 6.06 14.43 6.15
N ALA A 88 5.20 13.42 6.30
CA ALA A 88 4.18 13.09 5.30
C ALA A 88 2.88 12.59 5.95
N ASP A 89 1.74 12.99 5.38
CA ASP A 89 0.40 12.51 5.71
C ASP A 89 -0.10 11.61 4.58
N LEU A 90 -0.37 10.34 4.90
CA LEU A 90 -0.74 9.31 3.95
C LEU A 90 -2.14 8.77 4.25
N ASP A 91 -2.88 8.44 3.20
CA ASP A 91 -4.23 7.86 3.30
C ASP A 91 -4.30 6.49 2.61
N ALA A 92 -4.52 5.45 3.41
CA ALA A 92 -4.72 4.09 2.91
C ALA A 92 -6.13 3.86 2.32
N ARG A 93 -7.01 4.86 2.38
CA ARG A 93 -8.42 4.78 1.97
C ARG A 93 -9.12 3.61 2.68
N LEU A 94 -9.62 2.62 1.93
CA LEU A 94 -10.19 1.38 2.47
C LEU A 94 -9.22 0.18 2.41
N SER A 95 -8.02 0.38 1.85
CA SER A 95 -7.06 -0.68 1.58
C SER A 95 -6.29 -1.08 2.84
N GLY A 96 -6.73 -2.17 3.46
CA GLY A 96 -6.01 -2.76 4.59
C GLY A 96 -4.64 -3.32 4.24
N THR A 97 -4.39 -3.66 2.97
CA THR A 97 -3.08 -4.07 2.47
C THR A 97 -2.13 -2.88 2.38
N THR A 98 -2.61 -1.74 1.87
CA THR A 98 -1.85 -0.49 1.85
C THR A 98 -1.45 -0.07 3.25
N ALA A 99 -2.41 -0.05 4.19
CA ALA A 99 -2.11 0.30 5.57
C ALA A 99 -1.01 -0.59 6.19
N ARG A 100 -1.12 -1.91 6.01
CA ARG A 100 -0.20 -2.89 6.61
C ARG A 100 1.20 -2.88 6.00
N PHE A 101 1.35 -2.50 4.72
CA PHE A 101 2.67 -2.39 4.11
C PHE A 101 3.31 -1.01 4.30
N LEU A 102 2.51 0.06 4.41
CA LEU A 102 3.08 1.39 4.64
C LEU A 102 3.62 1.54 6.06
N LEU A 103 2.97 1.00 7.11
CA LEU A 103 3.51 1.10 8.48
C LEU A 103 4.97 0.64 8.62
N PRO A 104 5.38 -0.58 8.19
CA PRO A 104 6.78 -0.98 8.21
C PRO A 104 7.66 -0.12 7.30
N LEU A 105 7.16 0.29 6.12
CA LEU A 105 7.90 1.16 5.20
C LEU A 105 8.25 2.50 5.86
N LEU A 106 7.30 3.14 6.56
CA LEU A 106 7.50 4.42 7.23
C LEU A 106 8.48 4.32 8.41
N ALA A 107 8.50 3.18 9.10
CA ALA A 107 9.46 2.92 10.18
C ALA A 107 10.92 2.90 9.68
N LEU A 108 11.15 2.50 8.42
CA LEU A 108 12.47 2.55 7.77
C LEU A 108 12.93 3.97 7.42
N GLY A 109 12.01 4.94 7.38
CA GLY A 109 12.31 6.31 6.99
C GLY A 109 13.01 7.15 8.07
N SER A 110 13.08 8.44 7.80
CA SER A 110 13.63 9.45 8.70
C SER A 110 12.66 10.63 8.81
N GLY A 111 11.92 10.71 9.93
CA GLY A 111 10.97 11.78 10.17
C GLY A 111 9.64 11.31 10.76
N ARG A 112 8.64 12.17 10.73
CA ARG A 112 7.30 11.92 11.29
C ARG A 112 6.30 11.64 10.18
N TYR A 113 5.68 10.47 10.19
CA TYR A 113 4.73 10.07 9.16
C TYR A 113 3.39 9.72 9.79
N ARG A 114 2.31 10.31 9.31
CA ARG A 114 0.95 9.94 9.74
C ARG A 114 0.30 9.10 8.66
N LEU A 115 -0.28 7.97 9.06
CA LEU A 115 -1.06 7.11 8.19
C LEU A 115 -2.49 7.03 8.71
N ASP A 116 -3.45 7.37 7.86
CA ASP A 116 -4.88 7.31 8.15
C ASP A 116 -5.60 6.41 7.13
N GLY A 117 -6.90 6.25 7.31
CA GLY A 117 -7.80 5.57 6.39
C GLY A 117 -9.25 6.04 6.56
N ALA A 118 -10.12 5.52 5.71
CA ALA A 118 -11.56 5.75 5.81
C ALA A 118 -12.16 5.09 7.07
N PRO A 119 -13.32 5.55 7.57
CA PRO A 119 -13.90 5.06 8.83
C PRO A 119 -14.05 3.54 8.96
N PRO A 120 -14.41 2.77 7.90
CA PRO A 120 -14.41 1.31 8.00
C PRO A 120 -13.03 0.71 8.23
N LEU A 121 -11.98 1.27 7.63
CA LEU A 121 -10.60 0.82 7.81
C LEU A 121 -10.08 1.14 9.21
N ARG A 122 -10.45 2.30 9.78
CA ARG A 122 -10.11 2.68 11.17
C ARG A 122 -10.66 1.72 12.23
N ARG A 123 -11.69 0.94 11.92
CA ARG A 123 -12.24 -0.10 12.81
C ARG A 123 -11.53 -1.45 12.70
N ARG A 124 -10.55 -1.58 11.79
CA ARG A 124 -9.82 -2.83 11.59
C ARG A 124 -8.56 -2.83 12.44
N PRO A 125 -8.31 -3.88 13.24
CA PRO A 125 -7.18 -3.92 14.13
C PRO A 125 -5.85 -3.99 13.37
N MET A 126 -4.85 -3.32 13.94
CA MET A 126 -3.45 -3.21 13.54
C MET A 126 -2.50 -3.58 14.69
N GLY A 127 -3.02 -3.82 15.91
CA GLY A 127 -2.26 -4.10 17.13
C GLY A 127 -1.11 -5.11 16.97
N PRO A 128 -1.33 -6.31 16.39
CA PRO A 128 -0.24 -7.27 16.18
C PRO A 128 0.91 -6.75 15.33
N LEU A 129 0.62 -5.95 14.29
CA LEU A 129 1.65 -5.33 13.45
C LEU A 129 2.36 -4.19 14.19
N VAL A 130 1.62 -3.36 14.93
CA VAL A 130 2.20 -2.27 15.73
C VAL A 130 3.13 -2.84 16.80
N SER A 131 2.71 -3.88 17.52
CA SER A 131 3.53 -4.57 18.52
C SER A 131 4.83 -5.08 17.89
N ALA A 132 4.75 -5.84 16.79
CA ALA A 132 5.94 -6.36 16.12
C ALA A 132 6.89 -5.24 15.65
N LEU A 133 6.36 -4.11 15.17
CA LEU A 133 7.19 -2.97 14.79
C LEU A 133 7.87 -2.33 16.01
N THR A 134 7.14 -2.15 17.10
CA THR A 134 7.69 -1.62 18.36
C THR A 134 8.75 -2.55 18.96
N ASP A 135 8.54 -3.87 18.91
CA ASP A 135 9.52 -4.87 19.34
C ASP A 135 10.81 -4.83 18.50
N LEU A 136 10.72 -4.41 17.23
CA LEU A 136 11.85 -4.15 16.33
C LEU A 136 12.46 -2.74 16.47
N GLY A 137 12.00 -1.97 17.45
CA GLY A 137 12.51 -0.63 17.77
C GLY A 137 11.83 0.51 17.02
N ALA A 138 10.72 0.27 16.31
CA ALA A 138 9.93 1.34 15.72
C ALA A 138 9.25 2.18 16.80
N GLU A 139 9.31 3.50 16.65
CA GLU A 139 8.58 4.42 17.51
C GLU A 139 7.26 4.80 16.83
N VAL A 140 6.14 4.36 17.41
CA VAL A 140 4.79 4.69 16.95
C VAL A 140 4.13 5.55 18.02
N GLU A 141 3.87 6.81 17.71
CA GLU A 141 3.16 7.69 18.61
C GLU A 141 1.71 7.23 18.78
N GLU A 142 1.18 7.44 19.98
CA GLU A 142 -0.08 6.84 20.45
C GLU A 142 0.00 5.31 20.64
N ALA A 143 1.18 4.79 21.01
CA ALA A 143 1.37 3.42 21.49
C ALA A 143 0.26 3.04 22.50
N GLY A 144 -0.55 2.04 22.13
CA GLY A 144 -1.80 1.66 22.83
C GLY A 144 -3.06 1.78 21.98
N ARG A 145 -2.99 2.37 20.78
CA ARG A 145 -4.06 2.30 19.78
C ARG A 145 -3.78 1.22 18.74
N ASP A 146 -4.65 0.22 18.69
CA ASP A 146 -4.58 -0.87 17.71
C ASP A 146 -5.19 -0.49 16.35
N HIS A 147 -5.36 0.79 16.03
CA HIS A 147 -6.21 1.25 14.93
C HIS A 147 -5.68 2.53 14.30
N LEU A 148 -5.94 2.72 13.00
CA LEU A 148 -5.65 3.99 12.31
C LEU A 148 -6.55 5.13 12.85
N PRO A 149 -6.09 6.40 12.82
CA PRO A 149 -4.78 6.85 12.37
C PRO A 149 -3.65 6.49 13.31
N LEU A 150 -2.47 6.24 12.74
CA LEU A 150 -1.23 6.00 13.48
C LEU A 150 -0.15 6.98 13.00
N THR A 151 0.72 7.43 13.92
CA THR A 151 1.89 8.22 13.56
C THR A 151 3.15 7.41 13.84
N VAL A 152 4.00 7.24 12.82
CA VAL A 152 5.29 6.56 12.91
C VAL A 152 6.40 7.60 12.92
N LEU A 153 7.30 7.52 13.90
CA LEU A 153 8.55 8.25 13.93
C LEU A 153 9.63 7.35 13.31
N GLY A 154 9.87 7.54 12.01
CA GLY A 154 10.87 6.81 11.26
C GLY A 154 12.28 7.18 11.74
N ARG A 155 13.01 6.17 12.20
CA ARG A 155 14.42 6.26 12.63
C ARG A 155 15.23 5.04 12.16
N GLY A 156 14.69 4.27 11.22
CA GLY A 156 15.17 2.93 10.89
C GLY A 156 14.66 1.86 11.87
N LEU A 157 14.89 0.59 11.51
CA LEU A 157 14.60 -0.56 12.36
C LEU A 157 15.91 -1.24 12.76
N ALA A 158 16.03 -1.64 14.02
CA ALA A 158 17.23 -2.30 14.52
C ALA A 158 17.35 -3.77 14.06
N GLY A 159 16.25 -4.36 13.60
CA GLY A 159 16.13 -5.82 13.42
C GLY A 159 15.99 -6.54 14.77
N GLY A 160 15.81 -7.86 14.76
CA GLY A 160 15.63 -8.64 15.98
C GLY A 160 14.68 -9.81 15.80
N SER A 161 14.15 -10.31 16.93
CA SER A 161 13.15 -11.37 16.98
C SER A 161 11.83 -10.80 17.48
N VAL A 162 10.74 -11.24 16.85
CA VAL A 162 9.35 -10.86 17.15
C VAL A 162 8.44 -12.08 17.13
#